data_AF-A0A0F4QTR9-F1
#
_entry.id   AF-A0A0F4QTR9-F1
#
_cell.length_a   1.000
_cell.length_b   1.000
_cell.length_c   1.000
_cell.angle_alpha   90.00
_cell.angle_beta   90.00
_cell.angle_gamma   90.00
#
_symmetry.space_group_name_H-M   'P 1'
#
loop_
_entity.id
_entity.type
_entity.pdbx_description
1 polymer ?
#
loop_
_entity_poly.entity_id
_entity_poly.type
_entity_poly.pdbx_seq_one_letter_code
_entity_poly.pdbx_strand_id
1 'polypeptide(L)' 'MTQQLILSVPAPILTYDAYADLQGQNVRDVVNAVARGRLPVYQPPTSPDENPAKVKKYINMVALFADAAKQAGIEINLG' A
#
# COMPACT_ATOMS: atom_id res chain seq x y z
N MET A 1 -24.86 10.61 12.05
CA MET A 1 -23.68 10.36 12.91
C MET A 1 -22.59 9.78 12.02
N THR A 2 -21.48 10.49 11.83
CA THR A 2 -20.34 10.04 11.02
C THR A 2 -19.63 8.92 11.77
N GLN A 3 -19.56 7.73 11.17
CA GLN A 3 -18.92 6.57 11.75
C GLN A 3 -17.41 6.75 11.62
N GLN A 4 -16.74 7.09 12.71
CA GLN A 4 -15.29 7.30 12.74
C GLN A 4 -14.58 5.96 13.02
N LEU A 5 -13.67 5.59 12.13
CA LEU A 5 -12.82 4.40 12.27
C LEU A 5 -11.40 4.84 12.67
N ILE A 6 -10.94 4.45 13.86
CA ILE A 6 -9.56 4.69 14.33
C ILE A 6 -8.72 3.46 14.01
N LEU A 7 -7.69 3.62 13.17
CA LEU A 7 -6.77 2.56 12.76
C LEU A 7 -5.38 2.80 13.34
N SER A 8 -4.93 1.92 14.26
CA SER A 8 -3.53 1.86 14.68
C SER A 8 -2.81 0.77 13.91
N VAL A 9 -1.90 1.15 13.01
CA VAL A 9 -1.16 0.21 12.15
C VAL A 9 0.34 0.28 12.49
N PRO A 10 0.91 -0.75 13.15
CA PRO A 10 2.30 -0.72 13.64
C PRO A 10 3.34 -0.72 12.50
N ALA A 11 2.99 -1.25 11.33
CA ALA A 11 3.79 -1.14 10.11
C ALA A 11 2.86 -0.85 8.92
N PRO A 12 2.69 0.42 8.51
CA PRO A 12 1.76 0.81 7.44
C PRO A 12 2.24 0.44 6.03
N ILE A 13 3.28 -0.39 5.93
CA ILE A 13 3.88 -0.84 4.68
C ILE A 13 4.07 -2.36 4.70
N LEU A 14 3.82 -3.01 3.56
CA LEU A 14 4.00 -4.45 3.40
C LEU A 14 4.94 -4.78 2.25
N THR A 15 5.66 -5.89 2.35
CA THR A 15 6.32 -6.48 1.19
C THR A 15 5.28 -6.99 0.20
N TYR A 16 5.68 -7.21 -1.06
CA TYR A 16 4.77 -7.79 -2.05
C TYR A 16 4.36 -9.21 -1.67
N ASP A 17 5.27 -9.98 -1.08
CA ASP A 17 5.00 -11.34 -0.59
C ASP A 17 3.94 -11.32 0.53
N ALA A 18 4.13 -10.50 1.56
CA ALA A 18 3.17 -10.42 2.66
C ALA A 18 1.80 -9.92 2.21
N TYR A 19 1.76 -8.98 1.25
CA TYR A 19 0.51 -8.53 0.66
C TYR A 19 -0.16 -9.61 -0.21
N ALA A 20 0.63 -10.39 -0.95
CA ALA A 20 0.14 -11.50 -1.76
C ALA A 20 -0.49 -12.58 -0.87
N ASP A 21 0.21 -12.97 0.20
CA ASP A 21 -0.25 -13.95 1.18
C ASP A 21 -1.55 -13.50 1.85
N LEU A 22 -1.64 -12.23 2.25
CA LEU A 22 -2.83 -11.66 2.89
C LEU A 22 -4.06 -11.65 1.97
N GLN A 23 -3.86 -11.51 0.66
CA GLN A 23 -4.93 -11.47 -0.34
C GLN A 23 -5.21 -12.85 -0.96
N GLY A 24 -4.42 -13.89 -0.62
CA GLY A 24 -4.52 -15.21 -1.25
C GLY A 24 -4.21 -15.19 -2.75
N GLN A 25 -3.33 -14.30 -3.20
CA GLN A 25 -2.96 -14.14 -4.61
C GLN A 25 -1.48 -14.45 -4.85
N ASN A 26 -1.09 -14.61 -6.12
CA ASN A 26 0.32 -14.81 -6.46
C ASN A 26 1.10 -13.49 -6.38
N VAL A 27 2.35 -13.53 -5.89
CA VAL A 27 3.25 -12.36 -5.84
C VAL A 27 3.43 -11.71 -7.21
N ARG A 28 3.45 -12.51 -8.29
CA ARG A 28 3.54 -11.98 -9.66
C ARG A 28 2.35 -11.09 -10.02
N ASP A 29 1.16 -11.39 -9.52
CA ASP A 29 -0.04 -10.58 -9.76
C ASP A 29 0.04 -9.25 -9.01
N VAL A 30 0.59 -9.26 -7.79
CA VAL A 30 0.89 -8.04 -7.02
C VAL A 30 1.87 -7.15 -7.78
N VAL A 31 2.98 -7.72 -8.28
CA VAL A 31 3.98 -6.98 -9.08
C VAL A 31 3.33 -6.36 -10.32
N ASN A 32 2.48 -7.11 -11.02
CA ASN A 32 1.78 -6.61 -12.20
C ASN A 32 0.78 -5.49 -11.86
N ALA A 33 0.08 -5.60 -10.74
CA ALA A 33 -0.84 -4.56 -10.26
C ALA A 33 -0.11 -3.26 -9.92
N VAL A 34 1.05 -3.37 -9.25
CA VAL A 34 1.92 -2.21 -8.98
C VAL A 34 2.43 -1.59 -10.28
N ALA A 35 2.94 -2.40 -11.22
CA ALA A 35 3.47 -1.90 -12.49
C ALA A 35 2.42 -1.15 -13.32
N ARG A 36 1.13 -1.50 -13.14
CA ARG A 36 -0.01 -0.84 -13.76
C ARG A 36 -0.56 0.35 -12.95
N GLY A 37 0.07 0.71 -11.84
CA GLY A 37 -0.36 1.81 -10.97
C GLY A 37 -1.66 1.53 -10.20
N ARG A 38 -2.06 0.27 -10.04
CA ARG A 38 -3.31 -0.11 -9.36
C ARG A 38 -3.15 -0.26 -7.85
N LEU A 39 -1.91 -0.39 -7.37
CA LEU A 39 -1.61 -0.47 -5.95
C LEU A 39 -0.68 0.67 -5.55
N PRO A 40 -1.00 1.40 -4.47
CA PRO A 40 -0.14 2.44 -3.97
C PRO A 40 1.14 1.83 -3.38
N VAL A 41 2.28 2.43 -3.71
CA VAL A 41 3.60 1.94 -3.28
C VAL A 41 4.39 3.02 -2.56
N TYR A 42 5.11 2.59 -1.52
CA TYR A 42 6.16 3.34 -0.87
C TYR A 42 7.52 2.88 -1.43
N GLN A 43 8.30 3.85 -1.89
CA GLN A 43 9.69 3.66 -2.24
C GLN A 43 10.54 4.42 -1.20
N PRO A 44 11.45 3.74 -0.48
CA PRO A 44 12.39 4.42 0.41
C PRO A 44 13.27 5.42 -0.35
N PRO A 45 13.79 6.46 0.32
CA PRO A 45 14.80 7.34 -0.27
C PRO A 45 16.00 6.51 -0.75
N THR A 46 16.36 6.69 -2.02
CA THR A 46 17.51 6.04 -2.64
C THR A 46 18.48 7.06 -3.19
N SER A 47 19.74 6.67 -3.34
CA SER A 47 20.74 7.54 -3.95
C SER A 47 20.33 7.89 -5.39
N PRO A 48 20.68 9.10 -5.89
CA PRO A 48 20.33 9.52 -7.25
C PRO A 48 20.84 8.57 -8.35
N ASP A 49 21.94 7.85 -8.07
CA ASP A 49 22.59 6.93 -9.00
C ASP A 49 22.00 5.50 -8.99
N GLU A 50 21.08 5.20 -8.07
CA GLU A 50 20.42 3.90 -8.03
C GLU A 50 19.31 3.79 -9.07
N ASN A 51 19.30 2.66 -9.81
CA ASN A 51 18.24 2.38 -10.76
C ASN A 51 16.89 2.19 -10.02
N PRO A 52 15.89 3.06 -10.25
CA PRO A 52 14.59 3.01 -9.55
C PRO A 52 13.81 1.71 -9.75
N ALA A 53 14.11 0.95 -10.81
CA ALA A 53 13.50 -0.35 -11.07
C ALA A 53 14.07 -1.47 -10.19
N LYS A 54 15.28 -1.30 -9.66
CA LYS A 54 15.95 -2.25 -8.76
C LYS A 54 15.74 -1.92 -7.28
N VAL A 55 15.23 -0.74 -6.98
CA VAL A 55 14.93 -0.31 -5.62
C VAL A 55 13.76 -1.13 -5.06
N LYS A 56 13.92 -1.59 -3.82
CA LYS A 56 12.88 -2.33 -3.12
C LYS A 56 11.69 -1.41 -2.82
N LYS A 57 10.51 -1.83 -3.26
CA LYS A 57 9.24 -1.12 -3.08
C LYS A 57 8.34 -1.93 -2.16
N TYR A 58 7.47 -1.22 -1.46
CA TYR A 58 6.53 -1.77 -0.49
C TYR A 58 5.13 -1.29 -0.82
N ILE A 59 4.10 -2.08 -0.52
CA ILE A 59 2.71 -1.65 -0.62
C ILE A 59 2.45 -0.64 0.50
N ASN A 60 1.89 0.52 0.16
CA ASN A 60 1.50 1.53 1.13
C ASN A 60 0.05 1.26 1.59
N MET A 61 -0.08 0.61 2.74
CA MET A 61 -1.39 0.20 3.27
C MET A 61 -2.23 1.40 3.70
N VAL A 62 -1.61 2.49 4.18
CA VAL A 62 -2.33 3.70 4.56
C VAL A 62 -3.00 4.33 3.35
N ALA A 63 -2.27 4.48 2.24
CA ALA A 63 -2.85 4.99 1.00
C ALA A 63 -3.96 4.07 0.47
N LEU A 64 -3.79 2.75 0.61
CA LEU A 64 -4.79 1.77 0.21
C LEU A 64 -6.08 1.90 1.03
N PHE A 65 -5.97 2.00 2.37
CA PHE A 65 -7.13 2.18 3.25
C PHE A 65 -7.81 3.54 3.03
N ALA A 66 -7.04 4.61 2.82
CA ALA A 66 -7.58 5.93 2.51
C ALA A 66 -8.41 5.91 1.22
N ASP A 67 -7.91 5.25 0.17
CA ASP A 67 -8.65 5.12 -1.09
C ASP A 67 -9.90 4.25 -0.93
N ALA A 68 -9.80 3.13 -0.23
CA ALA A 68 -10.95 2.26 0.07
C ALA A 68 -12.05 3.00 0.86
N ALA A 69 -11.67 3.79 1.87
CA ALA A 69 -12.62 4.57 2.65
C ALA A 69 -13.26 5.69 1.82
N LYS A 70 -12.49 6.38 0.96
CA LYS A 70 -13.05 7.34 0.02
C LYS A 70 -14.10 6.69 -0.89
N GLN A 71 -13.83 5.50 -1.41
CA GLN A 71 -14.78 4.76 -2.24
C GLN A 71 -16.02 4.29 -1.45
N ALA A 72 -15.86 3.99 -0.17
CA ALA A 72 -16.95 3.60 0.72
C ALA A 72 -17.72 4.79 1.34
N GLY A 73 -17.31 6.03 1.09
CA GLY A 73 -17.89 7.22 1.72
C GLY A 73 -17.61 7.31 3.23
N ILE A 74 -16.51 6.71 3.69
CA ILE A 74 -16.08 6.69 5.09
C ILE A 74 -14.94 7.71 5.27
N GLU A 75 -14.98 8.45 6.37
CA GLU A 75 -13.91 9.37 6.75
C GLU A 75 -12.89 8.63 7.62
N ILE A 76 -11.63 8.55 7.17
CA ILE A 76 -10.52 8.02 7.97
C ILE A 76 -9.75 9.18 8.59
N ASN A 77 -9.61 9.16 9.91
CA ASN A 77 -8.66 9.99 10.66
C ASN A 77 -7.48 9.12 11.10
N LEU A 78 -6.28 9.50 10.64
CA LEU A 78 -5.03 8.89 11.09
C LEU A 78 -4.54 9.72 12.29
N GLY A 79 -4.51 9.09 13.47
CA GLY A 79 -4.07 9.68 14.73
C GLY A 79 -2.73 9.17 15.19
#